data_AF-A0A6S6S1L4-F1
#
_entry.id   AF-A0A6S6S1L4-F1
#
_cell.length_a   1.000
_cell.length_b   1.000
_cell.length_c   1.000
_cell.angle_alpha   90.00
_cell.angle_beta   90.00
_cell.angle_gamma   90.00
#
_symmetry.space_group_name_H-M   'P 1'
#
loop_
_entity.id
_entity.type
_entity.pdbx_description
1 polymer ?
#
loop_
_entity_poly.entity_id
_entity_poly.type
_entity_poly.pdbx_seq_one_letter_code
_entity_poly.pdbx_strand_id
1 'polypeptide(L)'
;MKKVFLILLSLCLLNEMGFAQSKFLREYVRSFSLRTSDTILIDLQIPYELIDWDRKTVRVFTQIESFSMPDELLRKLAQNGRYSVKGKRKDQIIRIHMPEIDHAITIQGIPLTDQVLAQIYVPSGFPVRVICNSKTPEQQLKDLWLQQEVLTRKLNYPIRRAINADYYAEVNFKAGRIIDAKEVSGTKRFVQLTLLADGKEYTTISRIGKLYKLTELVNQEVVFVAHNLTQELRKRPNEGMVLVHENEIGKLVLMKKADVPDFLFSEGM
;
A
#
# COMPACT_ATOMS: atom_id res chain seq x y z
N MET A 1 -33.75 -28.41 8.81
CA MET A 1 -34.81 -27.40 8.99
C MET A 1 -34.21 -26.18 9.68
N LYS A 2 -34.54 -24.99 9.17
CA LYS A 2 -34.00 -23.67 9.51
C LYS A 2 -34.35 -23.21 10.94
N LYS A 3 -33.40 -22.57 11.63
CA LYS A 3 -33.60 -21.46 12.59
C LYS A 3 -32.31 -20.60 12.56
N VAL A 4 -32.16 -19.69 11.59
CA VAL A 4 -32.36 -18.22 11.74
C VAL A 4 -32.01 -17.71 13.14
N PHE A 5 -30.82 -17.13 13.29
CA PHE A 5 -30.53 -16.17 14.35
C PHE A 5 -30.10 -14.86 13.68
N LEU A 6 -30.93 -13.85 13.90
CA LEU A 6 -30.83 -12.49 13.38
C LEU A 6 -29.96 -11.69 14.37
N ILE A 7 -28.74 -11.29 14.00
CA ILE A 7 -27.97 -10.34 14.79
C ILE A 7 -28.01 -8.99 14.07
N LEU A 8 -28.76 -8.10 14.71
CA LEU A 8 -28.92 -6.68 14.41
C LEU A 8 -27.58 -5.97 14.75
N LEU A 9 -26.90 -5.43 13.75
CA LEU A 9 -25.72 -4.58 13.93
C LEU A 9 -26.15 -3.12 13.76
N SER A 10 -26.37 -2.42 14.87
CA SER A 10 -26.61 -0.97 14.98
C SER A 10 -25.36 -0.35 15.60
N LEU A 11 -24.48 0.28 14.82
CA LEU A 11 -24.37 1.73 14.56
C LEU A 11 -23.92 2.61 15.75
N CYS A 12 -22.65 3.03 15.66
CA CYS A 12 -22.01 4.33 15.95
C CYS A 12 -22.29 5.13 17.23
N LEU A 13 -21.20 5.68 17.81
CA LEU A 13 -20.84 7.12 17.95
C LEU A 13 -19.45 7.19 18.65
N LEU A 14 -18.34 7.52 17.96
CA LEU A 14 -17.75 8.84 17.63
C LEU A 14 -16.95 9.53 18.77
N ASN A 15 -15.69 9.86 18.48
CA ASN A 15 -15.12 11.23 18.41
C ASN A 15 -13.63 11.14 18.03
N GLU A 16 -13.24 11.46 16.79
CA GLU A 16 -12.95 12.79 16.21
C GLU A 16 -11.52 13.28 16.48
N MET A 17 -10.68 13.26 15.44
CA MET A 17 -9.62 14.24 15.22
C MET A 17 -9.28 14.31 13.71
N GLY A 18 -9.83 15.35 13.08
CA GLY A 18 -9.28 16.05 11.91
C GLY A 18 -8.81 15.22 10.72
N PHE A 19 -9.75 14.67 9.95
CA PHE A 19 -9.53 14.46 8.52
C PHE A 19 -10.28 15.54 7.77
N ALA A 20 -9.57 16.30 6.93
CA ALA A 20 -10.20 17.01 5.84
C ALA A 20 -11.12 16.00 5.13
N GLN A 21 -12.42 16.29 5.07
CA GLN A 21 -13.36 15.46 4.32
C GLN A 21 -12.89 15.45 2.87
N SER A 22 -12.17 14.41 2.45
CA SER A 22 -12.12 14.07 1.04
C SER A 22 -13.58 13.80 0.65
N LYS A 23 -14.08 14.67 -0.22
CA LYS A 23 -15.48 14.74 -0.62
C LYS A 23 -15.77 13.60 -1.61
N PHE A 24 -15.60 12.35 -1.16
CA PHE A 24 -15.91 11.17 -1.97
C PHE A 24 -17.41 11.15 -2.27
N LEU A 25 -17.76 11.30 -3.55
CA LEU A 25 -19.15 11.52 -3.96
C LEU A 25 -19.96 10.21 -4.08
N ARG A 26 -19.31 9.08 -4.43
CA ARG A 26 -19.92 7.75 -4.49
C ARG A 26 -18.91 6.65 -4.81
N GLU A 27 -19.10 5.47 -4.23
CA GLU A 27 -18.41 4.24 -4.66
C GLU A 27 -19.30 3.45 -5.63
N TYR A 28 -18.76 3.10 -6.80
CA TYR A 28 -19.41 2.18 -7.73
C TYR A 28 -18.82 0.79 -7.59
N VAL A 29 -19.69 -0.21 -7.42
CA VAL A 29 -19.28 -1.61 -7.34
C VAL A 29 -19.82 -2.37 -8.54
N ARG A 30 -18.94 -3.03 -9.29
CA ARG A 30 -19.31 -3.93 -10.38
C ARG A 30 -18.62 -5.27 -10.21
N SER A 31 -19.34 -6.35 -10.50
CA SER A 31 -18.80 -7.71 -10.40
C SER A 31 -19.03 -8.45 -11.72
N PHE A 32 -18.04 -9.25 -12.12
CA PHE A 32 -18.01 -10.00 -13.36
C PHE A 32 -17.73 -11.46 -13.07
N SER A 33 -18.65 -12.34 -13.44
CA SER A 33 -18.47 -13.80 -13.31
C SER A 33 -17.50 -14.32 -14.36
N LEU A 34 -16.64 -15.26 -13.98
CA LEU A 34 -15.63 -15.87 -14.84
C LEU A 34 -15.99 -17.31 -15.21
N ARG A 35 -15.56 -17.73 -16.40
CA ARG A 35 -15.51 -19.14 -16.83
C ARG A 35 -14.10 -19.66 -16.56
N THR A 36 -13.95 -20.96 -16.31
CA THR A 36 -12.66 -21.58 -15.94
C THR A 36 -11.51 -21.29 -16.91
N SER A 37 -11.81 -21.07 -18.20
CA SER A 37 -10.83 -20.76 -19.24
C SER A 37 -10.67 -19.26 -19.52
N ASP A 38 -11.34 -18.38 -18.77
CA ASP A 38 -11.30 -16.94 -19.06
C ASP A 38 -9.91 -16.35 -18.72
N THR A 39 -9.40 -15.54 -19.65
CA THR A 39 -8.35 -14.55 -19.40
C THR A 39 -9.01 -13.21 -19.12
N ILE A 40 -8.63 -12.59 -18.01
CA ILE A 40 -9.10 -11.27 -17.61
C ILE A 40 -8.26 -10.23 -18.35
N LEU A 41 -8.91 -9.33 -19.10
CA LEU A 41 -8.27 -8.21 -19.76
C LEU A 41 -8.77 -6.91 -19.12
N ILE A 42 -7.91 -6.25 -18.35
CA ILE A 42 -8.19 -4.95 -17.74
C ILE A 42 -7.82 -3.85 -18.74
N ASP A 43 -8.81 -3.04 -19.10
CA ASP A 43 -8.68 -1.92 -20.01
C ASP A 43 -9.37 -0.70 -19.41
N LEU A 44 -8.75 -0.20 -18.35
CA LEU A 44 -9.18 1.00 -17.66
C LEU A 44 -8.15 2.10 -17.94
N GLN A 45 -8.60 3.19 -18.56
CA GLN A 45 -7.79 4.38 -18.84
C GLN A 45 -7.75 5.32 -17.62
N ILE A 46 -7.72 4.74 -16.41
CA ILE A 46 -7.69 5.44 -15.13
C ILE A 46 -6.67 4.76 -14.21
N PRO A 47 -6.19 5.43 -13.15
CA PRO A 47 -5.43 4.77 -12.11
C PRO A 47 -6.22 3.62 -11.46
N TYR A 48 -5.57 2.48 -11.24
CA TYR A 48 -6.16 1.37 -10.49
C TYR A 48 -5.13 0.54 -9.74
N GLU A 49 -5.60 -0.17 -8.71
CA GLU A 49 -4.86 -1.18 -7.96
C GLU A 49 -5.47 -2.56 -8.21
N LEU A 50 -4.62 -3.58 -8.39
CA LEU A 50 -5.06 -4.97 -8.49
C LEU A 50 -4.92 -5.66 -7.13
N ILE A 51 -5.96 -6.33 -6.66
CA ILE A 51 -6.01 -6.96 -5.34
C ILE A 51 -6.37 -8.44 -5.51
N ASP A 52 -5.58 -9.35 -4.93
CA ASP A 52 -5.90 -10.77 -4.99
C ASP A 52 -7.07 -11.09 -4.06
N TRP A 53 -7.97 -11.95 -4.51
CA TRP A 53 -9.05 -12.46 -3.65
C TRP A 53 -9.46 -13.89 -3.99
N ASP A 54 -10.18 -14.50 -3.06
CA ASP A 54 -10.52 -15.93 -3.03
C ASP A 54 -11.80 -16.28 -3.83
N ARG A 55 -12.44 -15.31 -4.48
CA ARG A 55 -13.73 -15.49 -5.16
C ARG A 55 -13.56 -15.60 -6.66
N LYS A 56 -14.26 -16.55 -7.30
CA LYS A 56 -14.30 -16.76 -8.78
C LYS A 56 -15.06 -15.68 -9.57
N THR A 57 -14.87 -14.42 -9.20
CA THR A 57 -15.44 -13.24 -9.84
C THR A 57 -14.34 -12.19 -9.95
N VAL A 58 -14.43 -11.25 -10.87
CA VAL A 58 -13.69 -9.98 -10.76
C VAL A 58 -14.60 -8.95 -10.14
N ARG A 59 -14.13 -8.15 -9.19
CA ARG A 59 -14.90 -7.05 -8.63
C ARG A 59 -14.14 -5.75 -8.70
N VAL A 60 -14.80 -4.73 -9.20
CA VAL A 60 -14.24 -3.39 -9.35
C VAL A 60 -14.98 -2.46 -8.41
N PHE A 61 -14.24 -1.82 -7.52
CA PHE A 61 -14.68 -0.66 -6.75
C PHE A 61 -14.12 0.58 -7.43
N THR A 62 -14.96 1.56 -7.69
CA THR A 62 -14.55 2.83 -8.31
C THR A 62 -14.90 3.96 -7.38
N GLN A 63 -13.88 4.73 -7.00
CA GLN A 63 -13.98 5.94 -6.20
C GLN A 63 -13.85 7.16 -7.12
N ILE A 64 -14.72 8.14 -6.93
CA ILE A 64 -14.76 9.36 -7.74
C ILE A 64 -14.53 10.55 -6.81
N GLU A 65 -13.48 11.30 -7.11
CA GLU A 65 -13.17 12.58 -6.50
C GLU A 65 -13.33 13.70 -7.54
N SER A 66 -13.93 14.81 -7.11
CA SER A 66 -14.08 16.01 -7.93
C SER A 66 -13.21 17.13 -7.38
N PHE A 67 -12.42 17.75 -8.25
CA PHE A 67 -11.60 18.93 -7.92
C PHE A 67 -12.28 20.23 -8.34
N SER A 68 -12.96 20.22 -9.49
CA SER A 68 -13.56 21.42 -10.09
C SER A 68 -15.02 21.25 -10.49
N MET A 69 -15.56 20.03 -10.41
CA MET A 69 -16.90 19.70 -10.92
C MET A 69 -17.98 19.81 -9.83
N PRO A 70 -19.09 20.51 -10.09
CA PRO A 70 -20.23 20.56 -9.16
C PRO A 70 -20.84 19.19 -8.91
N ASP A 71 -21.24 18.91 -7.66
CA ASP A 71 -21.79 17.62 -7.22
C ASP A 71 -23.02 17.16 -8.04
N GLU A 72 -23.87 18.10 -8.49
CA GLU A 72 -25.06 17.78 -9.30
C GLU A 72 -24.69 17.24 -10.68
N LEU A 73 -23.70 17.86 -11.33
CA LEU A 73 -23.23 17.41 -12.63
C LEU A 73 -22.54 16.06 -12.51
N LEU A 74 -21.71 15.87 -11.48
CA LEU A 74 -21.07 14.60 -11.21
C LEU A 74 -22.10 13.48 -11.02
N ARG A 75 -23.19 13.75 -10.27
CA ARG A 75 -24.32 12.82 -10.14
C ARG A 75 -24.98 12.50 -11.47
N LYS A 76 -25.23 13.49 -12.34
CA LYS A 76 -25.82 13.27 -13.68
C LYS A 76 -24.92 12.42 -14.58
N LEU A 77 -23.61 12.69 -14.61
CA LEU A 77 -22.64 11.91 -15.37
C LEU A 77 -22.57 10.47 -14.88
N ALA A 78 -22.60 10.29 -13.56
CA ALA A 78 -22.59 8.99 -12.93
C ALA A 78 -23.88 8.19 -13.20
N GLN A 79 -25.04 8.86 -13.23
CA GLN A 79 -26.33 8.26 -13.66
C GLN A 79 -26.31 7.85 -15.13
N ASN A 80 -25.70 8.67 -16.00
CA ASN A 80 -25.56 8.40 -17.42
C ASN A 80 -24.47 7.36 -17.73
N GLY A 81 -23.84 6.80 -16.70
CA GLY A 81 -22.93 5.67 -16.84
C GLY A 81 -21.49 6.05 -17.20
N ARG A 82 -21.09 7.33 -17.04
CA ARG A 82 -19.73 7.77 -17.34
C ARG A 82 -18.66 6.94 -16.62
N TYR A 83 -18.87 6.72 -15.33
CA TYR A 83 -17.98 5.95 -14.45
C TYR A 83 -18.33 4.46 -14.39
N SER A 84 -19.23 3.98 -15.25
CA SER A 84 -19.67 2.58 -15.22
C SER A 84 -18.66 1.65 -15.87
N VAL A 85 -18.16 0.70 -15.07
CA VAL A 85 -17.37 -0.41 -15.58
C VAL A 85 -18.26 -1.42 -16.29
N LYS A 86 -17.88 -1.78 -17.52
CA LYS A 86 -18.55 -2.78 -18.35
C LYS A 86 -17.62 -3.96 -18.63
N GLY A 87 -18.22 -5.13 -18.79
CA GLY A 87 -17.54 -6.36 -19.17
C GLY A 87 -18.00 -6.80 -20.55
N LYS A 88 -17.08 -6.98 -21.49
CA LYS A 88 -17.37 -7.55 -22.81
C LYS A 88 -16.58 -8.84 -22.97
N ARG A 89 -17.29 -9.95 -23.15
CA ARG A 89 -16.67 -11.25 -23.39
C ARG A 89 -16.59 -11.53 -24.89
N LYS A 90 -15.41 -11.91 -25.36
CA LYS A 90 -15.19 -12.44 -26.71
C LYS A 90 -14.24 -13.63 -26.57
N ASP A 91 -14.64 -14.79 -27.07
CA ASP A 91 -13.90 -16.05 -26.94
C ASP A 91 -13.60 -16.39 -25.46
N GLN A 92 -12.33 -16.55 -25.12
CA GLN A 92 -11.83 -16.80 -23.77
C GLN A 92 -11.37 -15.51 -23.06
N ILE A 93 -11.69 -14.33 -23.59
CA ILE A 93 -11.24 -13.06 -23.01
C ILE A 93 -12.44 -12.29 -22.47
N ILE A 94 -12.37 -11.90 -21.20
CA ILE A 94 -13.29 -10.92 -20.60
C ILE A 94 -12.60 -9.56 -20.50
N ARG A 95 -13.00 -8.62 -21.35
CA ARG A 95 -12.51 -7.23 -21.34
C ARG A 95 -13.33 -6.39 -20.37
N ILE A 96 -12.68 -5.93 -19.31
CA ILE A 96 -13.24 -5.03 -18.30
C ILE A 96 -12.78 -3.61 -18.66
N HIS A 97 -13.72 -2.73 -18.99
CA HIS A 97 -13.42 -1.39 -19.49
C HIS A 97 -14.43 -0.34 -19.03
N MET A 98 -14.05 0.94 -19.11
CA MET A 98 -14.91 2.10 -18.89
C MET A 98 -15.09 2.85 -20.22
N PRO A 99 -16.24 2.73 -20.89
CA PRO A 99 -16.39 3.21 -22.27
C PRO A 99 -16.48 4.74 -22.40
N GLU A 100 -16.94 5.44 -21.37
CA GLU A 100 -17.30 6.86 -21.46
C GLU A 100 -16.30 7.80 -20.79
N ILE A 101 -15.24 7.25 -20.17
CA ILE A 101 -14.36 8.02 -19.28
C ILE A 101 -13.44 8.99 -20.02
N ASP A 102 -13.05 8.65 -21.25
CA ASP A 102 -12.07 9.40 -22.04
C ASP A 102 -12.64 10.65 -22.72
N HIS A 103 -13.95 10.88 -22.65
CA HIS A 103 -14.60 12.03 -23.27
C HIS A 103 -14.41 13.29 -22.40
N ALA A 104 -13.75 14.33 -22.93
CA ALA A 104 -13.61 15.59 -22.22
C ALA A 104 -14.97 16.23 -21.88
N ILE A 105 -15.10 16.81 -20.68
CA ILE A 105 -16.29 17.57 -20.26
C ILE A 105 -15.93 19.05 -20.28
N THR A 106 -16.71 19.85 -21.01
CA THR A 106 -16.57 21.31 -21.02
C THR A 106 -17.89 21.98 -20.63
N ILE A 107 -17.81 23.04 -19.82
CA ILE A 107 -18.93 23.94 -19.55
C ILE A 107 -18.49 25.33 -19.93
N GLN A 108 -19.23 25.99 -20.83
CA GLN A 108 -18.92 27.34 -21.30
C GLN A 108 -17.47 27.48 -21.81
N GLY A 109 -16.91 26.41 -22.40
CA GLY A 109 -15.53 26.38 -22.90
C GLY A 109 -14.46 26.06 -21.85
N ILE A 110 -14.81 25.96 -20.56
CA ILE A 110 -13.88 25.59 -19.49
C ILE A 110 -13.90 24.05 -19.33
N PRO A 111 -12.74 23.37 -19.43
CA PRO A 111 -12.66 21.94 -19.17
C PRO A 111 -12.85 21.66 -17.68
N LEU A 112 -13.69 20.70 -17.36
CA LEU A 112 -13.87 20.21 -15.99
C LEU A 112 -13.10 18.91 -15.79
N THR A 113 -12.53 18.78 -14.59
CA THR A 113 -11.68 17.64 -14.22
C THR A 113 -12.26 16.89 -13.03
N ASP A 114 -12.34 15.57 -13.20
CA ASP A 114 -12.56 14.60 -12.15
C ASP A 114 -11.30 13.73 -11.99
N GLN A 115 -11.15 13.08 -10.84
CA GLN A 115 -10.24 11.94 -10.70
C GLN A 115 -11.03 10.72 -10.31
N VAL A 116 -10.71 9.62 -10.98
CA VAL A 116 -11.37 8.34 -10.79
C VAL A 116 -10.31 7.31 -10.49
N LEU A 117 -10.43 6.65 -9.35
CA LEU A 117 -9.53 5.58 -8.91
C LEU A 117 -10.32 4.27 -8.84
N ALA A 118 -9.72 3.16 -9.24
CA ALA A 118 -10.34 1.85 -9.09
C ALA A 118 -9.51 0.87 -8.25
N GLN A 119 -10.19 0.04 -7.46
CA GLN A 119 -9.63 -1.17 -6.86
C GLN A 119 -10.26 -2.38 -7.53
N ILE A 120 -9.44 -3.24 -8.13
CA ILE A 120 -9.88 -4.40 -8.90
C ILE A 120 -9.45 -5.66 -8.18
N TYR A 121 -10.43 -6.32 -7.57
CA TYR A 121 -10.25 -7.62 -6.95
C TYR A 121 -10.30 -8.71 -8.02
N VAL A 122 -9.18 -9.40 -8.23
CA VAL A 122 -9.01 -10.44 -9.25
C VAL A 122 -8.78 -11.82 -8.59
N PRO A 123 -9.45 -12.88 -9.08
CA PRO A 123 -9.29 -14.22 -8.52
C PRO A 123 -7.91 -14.79 -8.82
N SER A 124 -7.38 -15.52 -7.86
CA SER A 124 -6.21 -16.36 -8.07
C SER A 124 -6.46 -17.45 -9.12
N GLY A 125 -5.42 -17.78 -9.90
CA GLY A 125 -5.47 -18.85 -10.90
C GLY A 125 -6.07 -18.47 -12.26
N PHE A 126 -6.49 -17.23 -12.47
CA PHE A 126 -6.91 -16.73 -13.78
C PHE A 126 -5.80 -15.88 -14.42
N PRO A 127 -5.48 -16.07 -15.71
CA PRO A 127 -4.56 -15.19 -16.40
C PRO A 127 -5.13 -13.76 -16.42
N VAL A 128 -4.35 -12.80 -15.94
CA VAL A 128 -4.67 -11.36 -16.03
C VAL A 128 -3.77 -10.72 -17.06
N ARG A 129 -4.34 -9.85 -17.89
CA ARG A 129 -3.63 -8.97 -18.84
C ARG A 129 -4.15 -7.56 -18.65
N VAL A 130 -3.30 -6.58 -18.87
CA VAL A 130 -3.62 -5.15 -18.80
C VAL A 130 -3.36 -4.52 -20.16
N ILE A 131 -4.20 -3.56 -20.56
CA ILE A 131 -3.93 -2.68 -21.69
C ILE A 131 -3.23 -1.43 -21.16
N CYS A 132 -2.04 -1.18 -21.72
CA CYS A 132 -1.17 -0.05 -21.41
C CYS A 132 -1.18 0.89 -22.64
N ASN A 133 -1.78 2.08 -22.51
CA ASN A 133 -1.94 3.05 -23.61
C ASN A 133 -1.15 4.35 -23.36
N SER A 134 -0.10 4.29 -22.53
CA SER A 134 0.78 5.42 -22.23
C SER A 134 1.24 6.21 -23.46
N LYS A 135 1.16 7.54 -23.35
CA LYS A 135 1.61 8.48 -24.39
C LYS A 135 2.82 9.30 -23.97
N THR A 136 3.09 9.41 -22.66
CA THR A 136 4.23 10.16 -22.11
C THR A 136 5.22 9.23 -21.40
N PRO A 137 6.50 9.63 -21.24
CA PRO A 137 7.51 8.83 -20.53
C PRO A 137 7.11 8.46 -19.09
N GLU A 138 6.45 9.36 -18.37
CA GLU A 138 6.01 9.12 -16.99
C GLU A 138 4.85 8.11 -16.94
N GLN A 139 3.96 8.15 -17.94
CA GLN A 139 2.90 7.16 -18.10
C GLN A 139 3.47 5.80 -18.51
N GLN A 140 4.50 5.79 -19.38
CA GLN A 140 5.20 4.58 -19.80
C GLN A 140 5.89 3.90 -18.62
N LEU A 141 6.53 4.67 -17.74
CA LEU A 141 7.10 4.15 -16.51
C LEU A 141 6.02 3.43 -15.70
N LYS A 142 4.89 4.08 -15.39
CA LYS A 142 3.77 3.47 -14.65
C LYS A 142 3.23 2.20 -15.32
N ASP A 143 3.10 2.20 -16.65
CA ASP A 143 2.69 1.02 -17.41
C ASP A 143 3.68 -0.15 -17.27
N LEU A 144 5.00 0.12 -17.24
CA LEU A 144 6.02 -0.90 -17.00
C LEU A 144 5.90 -1.52 -15.60
N TRP A 145 5.68 -0.70 -14.56
CA TRP A 145 5.45 -1.20 -13.19
C TRP A 145 4.23 -2.11 -13.12
N LEU A 146 3.14 -1.71 -13.77
CA LEU A 146 1.91 -2.49 -13.82
C LEU A 146 2.08 -3.82 -14.57
N GLN A 147 2.82 -3.83 -15.69
CA GLN A 147 3.15 -5.07 -16.39
C GLN A 147 3.99 -6.01 -15.51
N GLN A 148 4.96 -5.46 -14.77
CA GLN A 148 5.76 -6.23 -13.83
C GLN A 148 4.92 -6.83 -12.70
N GLU A 149 3.95 -6.09 -12.16
CA GLU A 149 3.00 -6.58 -11.16
C GLU A 149 2.17 -7.76 -11.70
N VAL A 150 1.67 -7.67 -12.93
CA VAL A 150 0.92 -8.77 -13.57
C VAL A 150 1.81 -10.01 -13.77
N LEU A 151 3.07 -9.82 -14.13
CA LEU A 151 4.04 -10.91 -14.31
C LEU A 151 4.40 -11.59 -12.98
N THR A 152 4.60 -10.82 -11.90
CA THR A 152 4.91 -11.38 -10.57
C THR A 152 3.71 -12.10 -9.95
N ARG A 153 2.48 -11.61 -10.17
CA ARG A 153 1.24 -12.34 -9.84
C ARG A 153 1.17 -13.70 -10.50
N LYS A 154 1.55 -13.81 -11.79
CA LYS A 154 1.61 -15.09 -12.50
C LYS A 154 2.62 -16.06 -11.89
N LEU A 155 3.65 -15.54 -11.22
CA LEU A 155 4.74 -16.31 -10.63
C LEU A 155 4.54 -16.64 -9.14
N ASN A 156 3.36 -16.32 -8.54
CA ASN A 156 3.04 -16.53 -7.11
C ASN A 156 4.04 -15.90 -6.12
N TYR A 157 4.80 -14.88 -6.53
CA TYR A 157 5.60 -14.10 -5.59
C TYR A 157 4.71 -13.02 -4.95
N PRO A 158 4.65 -12.93 -3.62
CA PRO A 158 3.90 -11.86 -2.98
C PRO A 158 4.50 -10.52 -3.40
N ILE A 159 3.64 -9.61 -3.85
CA ILE A 159 3.98 -8.20 -4.02
C ILE A 159 4.33 -7.66 -2.63
N ARG A 160 5.59 -7.75 -2.22
CA ARG A 160 6.18 -6.62 -1.51
C ARG A 160 6.07 -5.49 -2.53
N ARG A 161 5.37 -4.39 -2.19
CA ARG A 161 5.37 -3.17 -2.99
C ARG A 161 6.75 -3.05 -3.63
N ALA A 162 6.83 -2.95 -4.94
CA ALA A 162 8.07 -2.55 -5.56
C ALA A 162 8.24 -1.08 -5.14
N ILE A 163 8.81 -0.90 -3.94
CA ILE A 163 9.17 0.39 -3.39
C ILE A 163 10.27 0.86 -4.34
N ASN A 164 10.00 1.91 -5.10
CA ASN A 164 11.03 2.54 -5.93
C ASN A 164 12.25 2.81 -5.04
N ALA A 165 13.46 2.61 -5.58
CA ALA A 165 14.71 2.88 -4.86
C ALA A 165 14.67 4.29 -4.23
N ASP A 166 14.07 5.24 -4.95
CA ASP A 166 13.84 6.63 -4.53
C ASP A 166 13.06 6.76 -3.20
N TYR A 167 12.17 5.83 -2.85
CA TYR A 167 11.44 5.88 -1.58
C TYR A 167 12.29 5.39 -0.40
N TYR A 168 13.34 4.60 -0.65
CA TYR A 168 14.34 4.30 0.38
C TYR A 168 15.23 5.51 0.66
N ALA A 169 15.35 6.46 -0.27
CA ALA A 169 16.07 7.71 -0.02
C ALA A 169 15.39 8.60 1.04
N GLU A 170 14.06 8.48 1.22
CA GLU A 170 13.33 9.18 2.28
C GLU A 170 13.50 8.53 3.67
N VAL A 171 13.95 7.26 3.71
CA VAL A 171 14.15 6.52 4.96
C VAL A 171 15.61 6.62 5.39
N ASN A 172 15.85 7.23 6.53
CA ASN A 172 17.20 7.43 7.04
C ASN A 172 17.74 6.17 7.74
N PHE A 173 18.30 5.23 6.96
CA PHE A 173 18.98 4.06 7.48
C PHE A 173 20.37 4.41 8.01
N LYS A 174 20.70 3.85 9.17
CA LYS A 174 22.00 4.02 9.82
C LYS A 174 22.54 2.67 10.28
N ALA A 175 23.83 2.46 10.09
CA ALA A 175 24.57 1.36 10.70
C ALA A 175 25.32 1.92 11.91
N GLY A 176 25.19 1.26 13.06
CA GLY A 176 25.78 1.74 14.31
C GLY A 176 26.01 0.62 15.30
N ARG A 177 26.42 1.00 16.51
CA ARG A 177 26.68 0.08 17.62
C ARG A 177 25.83 0.43 18.83
N ILE A 178 25.27 -0.57 19.48
CA ILE A 178 24.59 -0.40 20.76
C ILE A 178 25.65 -0.12 21.84
N ILE A 179 25.60 1.05 22.48
CA ILE A 179 26.52 1.43 23.56
C ILE A 179 25.89 1.30 24.96
N ASP A 180 24.55 1.36 25.05
CA ASP A 180 23.81 1.16 26.30
C ASP A 180 22.46 0.50 26.04
N ALA A 181 21.99 -0.29 27.00
CA ALA A 181 20.69 -0.97 26.96
C ALA A 181 20.04 -0.96 28.34
N LYS A 182 18.82 -0.41 28.44
CA LYS A 182 18.06 -0.25 29.69
C LYS A 182 16.66 -0.84 29.59
N GLU A 183 16.19 -1.41 30.69
CA GLU A 183 14.81 -1.89 30.77
C GLU A 183 13.81 -0.73 30.75
N VAL A 184 12.67 -0.96 30.11
CA VAL A 184 11.56 -0.01 30.11
C VAL A 184 10.60 -0.38 31.24
N SER A 185 10.41 0.55 32.17
CA SER A 185 9.50 0.36 33.30
C SER A 185 8.08 -0.05 32.85
N GLY A 186 7.52 -1.08 33.51
CA GLY A 186 6.19 -1.60 33.22
C GLY A 186 6.10 -2.61 32.06
N THR A 187 7.21 -3.01 31.43
CA THR A 187 7.18 -4.04 30.38
C THR A 187 8.52 -4.72 30.15
N LYS A 188 8.50 -6.06 30.02
CA LYS A 188 9.66 -6.85 29.58
C LYS A 188 9.79 -6.97 28.05
N ARG A 189 8.85 -6.38 27.30
CA ARG A 189 8.82 -6.50 25.83
C ARG A 189 9.64 -5.43 25.12
N PHE A 190 9.88 -4.28 25.79
CA PHE A 190 10.58 -3.15 25.22
C PHE A 190 11.88 -2.90 25.96
N VAL A 191 12.90 -2.46 25.23
CA VAL A 191 14.21 -2.08 25.74
C VAL A 191 14.52 -0.70 25.17
N GLN A 192 15.07 0.17 26.01
CA GLN A 192 15.65 1.43 25.57
C GLN A 192 17.12 1.18 25.20
N LEU A 193 17.52 1.60 24.00
CA LEU A 193 18.89 1.44 23.51
C LEU A 193 19.47 2.81 23.21
N THR A 194 20.75 2.99 23.54
CA THR A 194 21.56 4.09 23.04
C THR A 194 22.46 3.56 21.94
N LEU A 195 22.33 4.12 20.74
CA LEU A 195 23.07 3.72 19.54
C LEU A 195 24.07 4.81 19.19
N LEU A 196 25.32 4.43 18.90
CA LEU A 196 26.32 5.32 18.31
C LEU A 196 26.42 5.06 16.80
N ALA A 197 26.10 6.06 15.99
CA ALA A 197 26.23 6.02 14.53
C ALA A 197 26.66 7.39 14.02
N ASP A 198 27.58 7.43 13.04
CA ASP A 198 28.11 8.67 12.44
C ASP A 198 28.57 9.73 13.47
N GLY A 199 29.14 9.29 14.59
CA GLY A 199 29.59 10.18 15.68
C GLY A 199 28.46 10.80 16.52
N LYS A 200 27.20 10.40 16.30
CA LYS A 200 26.02 10.86 17.04
C LYS A 200 25.38 9.72 17.83
N GLU A 201 24.87 10.05 19.02
CA GLU A 201 24.04 9.14 19.82
C GLU A 201 22.55 9.26 19.45
N TYR A 202 21.88 8.11 19.40
CA TYR A 202 20.44 7.99 19.16
C TYR A 202 19.79 7.16 20.26
N THR A 203 18.69 7.65 20.82
CA THR A 203 17.88 6.91 21.79
C THR A 203 16.71 6.22 21.09
N THR A 204 16.65 4.89 21.14
CA THR A 204 15.56 4.11 20.53
C THR A 204 14.84 3.24 21.55
N ILE A 205 13.57 2.96 21.29
CA ILE A 205 12.72 2.09 22.12
C ILE A 205 12.22 0.96 21.24
N SER A 206 12.84 -0.20 21.38
CA SER A 206 12.63 -1.34 20.48
C SER A 206 11.91 -2.49 21.19
N ARG A 207 10.96 -3.13 20.52
CA ARG A 207 10.17 -4.26 21.07
C ARG A 207 10.92 -5.60 20.97
N ILE A 208 12.17 -5.63 21.43
CA ILE A 208 13.06 -6.80 21.35
C ILE A 208 13.41 -7.40 22.71
N GLY A 209 12.81 -6.91 23.80
CA GLY A 209 13.19 -7.30 25.18
C GLY A 209 12.93 -8.76 25.55
N LYS A 210 12.12 -9.47 24.75
CA LYS A 210 11.92 -10.93 24.90
C LYS A 210 12.90 -11.78 24.09
N LEU A 211 13.66 -11.16 23.18
CA LEU A 211 14.54 -11.85 22.24
C LEU A 211 15.98 -11.93 22.74
N TYR A 212 16.40 -10.95 23.55
CA TYR A 212 17.78 -10.80 24.03
C TYR A 212 17.83 -10.49 25.51
N LYS A 213 18.93 -10.88 26.15
CA LYS A 213 19.29 -10.28 27.45
C LYS A 213 19.96 -8.93 27.21
N LEU A 214 19.81 -7.98 28.16
CA LEU A 214 20.40 -6.64 28.02
C LEU A 214 21.93 -6.69 27.85
N THR A 215 22.58 -7.63 28.55
CA THR A 215 24.04 -7.84 28.45
C THR A 215 24.49 -8.31 27.06
N GLU A 216 23.61 -8.97 26.30
CA GLU A 216 23.91 -9.48 24.96
C GLU A 216 23.75 -8.41 23.88
N LEU A 217 23.04 -7.31 24.18
CA LEU A 217 22.77 -6.22 23.25
C LEU A 217 23.92 -5.23 23.17
N VAL A 218 24.59 -4.94 24.29
CA VAL A 218 25.71 -3.98 24.32
C VAL A 218 26.85 -4.48 23.43
N ASN A 219 27.45 -3.57 22.67
CA ASN A 219 28.50 -3.80 21.66
C ASN A 219 28.04 -4.52 20.39
N GLN A 220 26.76 -4.85 20.21
CA GLN A 220 26.28 -5.39 18.95
C GLN A 220 26.22 -4.30 17.87
N GLU A 221 26.67 -4.66 16.68
CA GLU A 221 26.44 -3.88 15.47
C GLU A 221 25.02 -4.10 14.96
N VAL A 222 24.36 -3.01 14.58
CA VAL A 222 22.97 -3.01 14.15
C VAL A 222 22.72 -2.03 13.02
N VAL A 223 21.71 -2.34 12.21
CA VAL A 223 21.05 -1.41 11.31
C VAL A 223 19.75 -0.93 11.97
N PHE A 224 19.53 0.38 11.92
CA PHE A 224 18.32 1.00 12.44
C PHE A 224 17.83 2.10 11.51
N VAL A 225 16.55 2.45 11.64
CA VAL A 225 15.95 3.61 10.97
C VAL A 225 15.96 4.76 11.96
N ALA A 226 16.68 5.84 11.64
CA ALA A 226 16.68 7.07 12.42
C ALA A 226 15.51 7.95 11.99
N HIS A 227 14.83 8.61 12.94
CA HIS A 227 13.79 9.57 12.64
C HIS A 227 13.70 10.66 13.71
N ASN A 228 13.31 11.88 13.33
CA ASN A 228 13.10 12.98 14.25
C ASN A 228 11.62 13.22 14.58
N LEU A 229 10.81 12.15 14.54
CA LEU A 229 9.40 12.24 14.91
C LEU A 229 9.31 12.59 16.40
N THR A 230 8.51 13.60 16.74
CA THR A 230 8.21 14.01 18.13
C THR A 230 7.36 12.96 18.88
N GLN A 231 7.31 11.72 18.38
CA GLN A 231 6.50 10.65 18.93
C GLN A 231 7.25 9.98 20.08
N GLU A 232 6.69 10.09 21.27
CA GLU A 232 7.11 9.31 22.41
C GLU A 232 6.58 7.88 22.30
N LEU A 233 7.42 6.91 22.64
CA LEU A 233 6.97 5.53 22.86
C LEU A 233 7.11 5.23 24.36
N ARG A 234 6.00 4.91 25.04
CA ARG A 234 6.00 4.68 26.50
C ARG A 234 6.52 5.86 27.33
N LYS A 235 6.12 7.09 26.96
CA LYS A 235 6.47 8.35 27.66
C LYS A 235 7.97 8.65 27.67
N ARG A 236 8.66 8.24 26.61
CA ARG A 236 10.10 8.41 26.43
C ARG A 236 10.39 8.76 24.97
N PRO A 237 11.45 9.54 24.70
CA PRO A 237 11.84 9.89 23.34
C PRO A 237 12.21 8.63 22.55
N ASN A 238 11.82 8.61 21.28
CA ASN A 238 12.18 7.55 20.35
C ASN A 238 12.69 8.18 19.06
N GLU A 239 14.00 8.13 18.84
CA GLU A 239 14.69 8.72 17.70
C GLU A 239 14.96 7.70 16.58
N GLY A 240 14.40 6.49 16.71
CA GLY A 240 14.53 5.46 15.69
C GLY A 240 14.02 4.10 16.09
N MET A 241 14.31 3.11 15.24
CA MET A 241 13.90 1.71 15.44
C MET A 241 14.98 0.77 14.92
N VAL A 242 15.45 -0.14 15.78
CA VAL A 242 16.39 -1.20 15.39
C VAL A 242 15.69 -2.26 14.55
N LEU A 243 16.34 -2.72 13.50
CA LEU A 243 15.81 -3.73 12.58
C LEU A 243 16.22 -5.14 13.02
N VAL A 244 15.30 -6.08 12.83
CA VAL A 244 15.53 -7.51 13.03
C VAL A 244 15.08 -8.25 11.78
N HIS A 245 15.72 -9.38 11.50
CA HIS A 245 15.26 -10.31 10.46
C HIS A 245 15.15 -11.71 11.03
N GLU A 246 14.38 -12.55 10.34
CA GLU A 246 14.34 -13.97 10.60
C GLU A 246 15.51 -14.65 9.89
N ASN A 247 16.27 -15.49 10.59
CA ASN A 247 17.34 -16.29 10.00
C ASN A 247 16.79 -17.63 9.44
N GLU A 248 17.65 -18.45 8.85
CA GLU A 248 17.27 -19.71 8.20
C GLU A 248 16.55 -20.72 9.10
N ILE A 249 16.70 -20.60 10.43
CA ILE A 249 16.08 -21.49 11.43
C ILE A 249 14.83 -20.87 12.08
N GLY A 250 14.35 -19.74 11.57
CA GLY A 250 13.14 -19.07 12.07
C GLY A 250 13.33 -18.19 13.30
N LYS A 251 14.57 -17.89 13.69
CA LYS A 251 14.89 -17.03 14.85
C LYS A 251 15.04 -15.58 14.41
N LEU A 252 14.44 -14.65 15.16
CA LEU A 252 14.64 -13.22 14.99
C LEU A 252 16.03 -12.80 15.51
N VAL A 253 16.87 -12.28 14.62
CA VAL A 253 18.23 -11.80 14.88
C VAL A 253 18.37 -10.32 14.51
N LEU A 254 19.31 -9.61 15.13
CA LEU A 254 19.61 -8.21 14.82
C LEU A 254 20.16 -8.12 13.40
N MET A 255 19.64 -7.18 12.62
CA MET A 255 20.12 -6.92 11.26
C MET A 255 21.44 -6.16 11.31
N LYS A 256 22.46 -6.66 10.61
CA LYS A 256 23.79 -6.06 10.48
C LYS A 256 23.94 -5.43 9.11
N LYS A 257 25.02 -4.66 8.92
CA LYS A 257 25.33 -4.03 7.63
C LYS A 257 25.45 -5.07 6.49
N ALA A 258 26.03 -6.23 6.77
CA ALA A 258 26.18 -7.31 5.79
C ALA A 258 24.85 -7.95 5.35
N ASP A 259 23.77 -7.77 6.13
CA ASP A 259 22.46 -8.36 5.85
C ASP A 259 21.60 -7.48 4.93
N VAL A 260 22.09 -6.28 4.57
CA VAL A 260 21.36 -5.31 3.76
C VAL A 260 22.22 -4.74 2.63
N PRO A 261 21.60 -4.27 1.53
CA PRO A 261 22.35 -3.67 0.42
C PRO A 261 23.06 -2.36 0.81
N ASP A 262 24.24 -2.13 0.24
CA ASP A 262 25.05 -0.93 0.51
C ASP A 262 24.37 0.39 0.12
N PHE A 263 23.47 0.37 -0.87
CA PHE A 263 22.76 1.57 -1.34
C PHE A 263 21.86 2.21 -0.26
N LEU A 264 21.54 1.48 0.82
CA LEU A 264 20.80 2.06 1.95
C LEU A 264 21.62 3.06 2.77
N PHE A 265 22.94 3.07 2.60
CA PHE A 265 23.85 3.94 3.37
C PHE A 265 24.56 4.99 2.51
N SER A 266 24.32 5.03 1.19
CA SER A 266 24.87 6.05 0.32
C SER A 266 24.07 7.34 0.43
N GLU A 267 24.71 8.44 0.84
CA GLU A 267 24.10 9.77 0.78
C GLU A 267 23.97 10.22 -0.68
N GLY A 268 22.74 10.28 -1.18
CA GLY A 268 22.41 10.80 -2.52
C GLY A 268 22.21 9.72 -3.58
N MET A 269 20.95 9.49 -3.94
CA MET A 269 20.56 9.13 -5.31
C MET A 269 20.10 10.41 -6.02
#